data_AF-A0A084G5A2-F1
#
_entry.id   AF-A0A084G5A2-F1
#
_cell.length_a   1.000
_cell.length_b   1.000
_cell.length_c   1.000
_cell.angle_alpha   90.00
_cell.angle_beta   90.00
_cell.angle_gamma   90.00
#
_symmetry.space_group_name_H-M   'P 1'
#
loop_
_entity.id
_entity.type
_entity.pdbx_description
1 polymer ?
#
loop_
_entity_poly.entity_id
_entity_poly.type
_entity_poly.pdbx_seq_one_letter_code
_entity_poly.pdbx_strand_id
1 'polypeptide(L)'
;MEDEARHDGMHQKTAILPKESDKLGFGAFIGVANKRVAERFSPDAQHYPDTLGSFIHHWLTLEEARRESLRNVVAGSDTSATTFCVIMLRLLSNPYAYKKLVDEINEGIKAGKISSPVTDPEARQLPYLQAVIKEGLRIKAPYC
;
A
#
# COMPACT_ATOMS: atom_id res chain seq x y z
N MET A 1 -15.16 -60.09 -19.19
CA MET A 1 -16.50 -59.52 -18.95
C MET A 1 -16.51 -59.15 -17.48
N GLU A 2 -15.92 -57.99 -17.17
CA GLU A 2 -16.67 -56.72 -17.04
C GLU A 2 -17.25 -56.68 -15.62
N ASP A 3 -17.05 -55.69 -14.75
CA ASP A 3 -16.54 -54.35 -14.91
C ASP A 3 -16.30 -53.84 -13.47
N GLU A 4 -15.06 -53.77 -12.99
CA GLU A 4 -14.73 -53.14 -11.70
C GLU A 4 -14.09 -51.77 -11.98
N ALA A 5 -14.87 -50.90 -12.62
CA ALA A 5 -14.54 -49.50 -12.79
C ALA A 5 -14.80 -48.72 -11.49
N ARG A 6 -13.94 -48.92 -10.48
CA ARG A 6 -13.68 -47.88 -9.48
C ARG A 6 -12.67 -46.90 -10.05
N HIS A 7 -13.12 -46.08 -10.99
CA HIS A 7 -12.43 -44.86 -11.36
C HIS A 7 -12.87 -43.78 -10.38
N ASP A 8 -12.36 -43.86 -9.15
CA ASP A 8 -12.42 -42.74 -8.21
C ASP A 8 -11.32 -41.75 -8.64
N GLY A 9 -11.57 -41.12 -9.78
CA GLY A 9 -10.81 -39.99 -10.27
C GLY A 9 -11.00 -38.85 -9.30
N MET A 10 -10.09 -38.77 -8.33
CA MET A 10 -9.91 -37.63 -7.45
C MET A 10 -9.78 -36.38 -8.33
N HIS A 11 -10.91 -35.70 -8.55
CA HIS A 11 -10.98 -34.33 -9.00
C HIS A 11 -10.26 -33.49 -7.95
N GLN A 12 -8.93 -33.45 -8.03
CA GLN A 12 -8.16 -32.41 -7.39
C GLN A 12 -8.50 -31.14 -8.15
N LYS A 13 -9.58 -30.49 -7.71
CA LYS A 13 -9.97 -29.16 -8.15
C LYS A 13 -8.74 -28.28 -7.90
N THR A 14 -7.97 -28.03 -8.96
CA THR A 14 -6.85 -27.10 -8.94
C THR A 14 -7.40 -25.80 -8.38
N ALA A 15 -7.02 -25.47 -7.15
CA ALA A 15 -7.42 -24.20 -6.55
C ALA A 15 -7.03 -23.09 -7.54
N ILE A 16 -7.97 -22.20 -7.85
CA ILE A 16 -7.72 -21.04 -8.72
C ILE A 16 -6.86 -20.08 -7.91
N LEU A 17 -5.57 -20.38 -7.80
CA LEU A 17 -4.57 -19.57 -7.13
C LEU A 17 -3.91 -18.67 -8.20
N PRO A 18 -3.75 -17.37 -7.92
CA PRO A 18 -3.05 -16.46 -8.82
C PRO A 18 -1.63 -16.93 -9.10
N LYS A 19 -1.18 -16.80 -10.35
CA LYS A 19 0.17 -17.18 -10.79
C LYS A 19 0.95 -15.95 -11.21
N GLU A 20 2.26 -15.98 -11.00
CA GLU A 20 3.16 -14.88 -11.39
C GLU A 20 3.16 -14.63 -12.90
N SER A 21 2.80 -15.64 -13.69
CA SER A 21 2.66 -15.58 -15.15
C SER A 21 1.37 -14.88 -15.61
N ASP A 22 0.44 -14.60 -14.70
CA ASP A 22 -0.82 -13.96 -15.07
C ASP A 22 -0.56 -12.51 -15.52
N LYS A 23 -1.23 -12.10 -16.59
CA LYS A 23 -1.05 -10.75 -17.15
C LYS A 23 -1.92 -9.69 -16.49
N LEU A 24 -2.90 -10.10 -15.69
CA LEU A 24 -3.87 -9.23 -15.02
C LEU A 24 -4.12 -9.66 -13.58
N GLY A 25 -4.61 -8.72 -12.76
CA GLY A 25 -5.01 -8.98 -11.38
C GLY A 25 -3.84 -9.27 -10.44
N PHE A 26 -4.13 -10.04 -9.39
CA PHE A 26 -3.17 -10.30 -8.32
C PHE A 26 -1.94 -11.11 -8.79
N GLY A 27 -2.08 -11.99 -9.79
CA GLY A 27 -0.96 -12.74 -10.34
C GLY A 27 0.06 -11.85 -11.07
N ALA A 28 -0.40 -10.86 -11.83
CA ALA A 28 0.47 -9.85 -12.44
C ALA A 28 1.19 -9.01 -11.39
N PHE A 29 0.50 -8.67 -10.30
CA PHE A 29 1.09 -7.95 -9.17
C PHE A 29 2.21 -8.76 -8.50
N ILE A 30 2.00 -10.06 -8.26
CA ILE A 30 3.04 -10.96 -7.73
C ILE A 30 4.24 -11.00 -8.69
N GLY A 31 4.00 -11.17 -10.00
CA GLY A 31 5.07 -11.21 -11.00
C GLY A 31 5.92 -9.94 -11.02
N VAL A 32 5.29 -8.76 -10.93
CA VAL A 32 6.00 -7.47 -10.83
C VAL A 32 6.78 -7.38 -9.53
N ALA A 33 6.17 -7.70 -8.39
CA ALA A 33 6.83 -7.64 -7.08
C ALA A 33 8.07 -8.56 -7.05
N ASN A 34 7.92 -9.81 -7.47
CA ASN A 34 9.01 -10.79 -7.46
C ASN A 34 10.15 -10.42 -8.41
N LYS A 35 9.83 -9.86 -9.58
CA LYS A 35 10.84 -9.33 -10.50
C LYS A 35 11.63 -8.19 -9.84
N ARG A 36 10.94 -7.22 -9.23
CA ARG A 36 11.58 -6.08 -8.55
C ARG A 36 12.44 -6.48 -7.37
N VAL A 37 11.99 -7.47 -6.58
CA VAL A 37 12.79 -7.98 -5.47
C VAL A 37 14.01 -8.73 -6.00
N ALA A 38 13.87 -9.59 -7.01
CA ALA A 38 14.98 -10.34 -7.59
C ALA A 38 16.07 -9.43 -8.19
N GLU A 39 15.67 -8.34 -8.85
CA GLU A 39 16.60 -7.32 -9.37
C GLU A 39 17.56 -6.77 -8.29
N ARG A 40 17.10 -6.71 -7.02
CA ARG A 40 17.88 -6.18 -5.89
C ARG A 40 18.89 -7.16 -5.28
N PHE A 41 18.86 -8.44 -5.67
CA PHE A 41 19.85 -9.44 -5.27
C PHE A 41 20.87 -9.73 -6.39
N SER A 42 20.82 -8.98 -7.49
CA SER A 42 21.80 -9.10 -8.57
C SER A 42 23.19 -8.60 -8.12
N PRO A 43 24.29 -9.09 -8.71
CA PRO A 43 25.65 -8.67 -8.34
C PRO A 43 25.90 -7.16 -8.49
N ASP A 44 25.21 -6.51 -9.45
CA ASP A 44 25.30 -5.08 -9.73
C ASP A 44 24.11 -4.28 -9.15
N ALA A 45 23.42 -4.85 -8.16
CA ALA A 45 22.23 -4.23 -7.60
C ALA A 45 22.53 -2.86 -6.98
N GLN A 46 21.76 -1.85 -7.38
CA GLN A 46 21.83 -0.53 -6.78
C GLN A 46 21.31 -0.56 -5.34
N HIS A 47 21.98 0.16 -4.44
CA HIS A 47 21.49 0.36 -3.08
C HIS A 47 20.31 1.35 -3.06
N TYR A 48 19.15 0.89 -2.57
CA TYR A 48 17.96 1.71 -2.43
C TYR A 48 17.76 2.10 -0.96
N PRO A 49 17.64 3.41 -0.62
CA PRO A 49 17.37 3.87 0.74
C PRO A 49 15.87 3.77 1.06
N ASP A 50 15.32 2.56 0.96
CA ASP A 50 13.92 2.28 1.26
C ASP A 50 13.78 1.14 2.28
N THR A 51 12.54 0.83 2.66
CA THR A 51 12.23 -0.20 3.67
C THR A 51 12.79 -1.56 3.29
N LEU A 52 12.64 -1.97 2.03
CA LEU A 52 13.12 -3.26 1.54
C LEU A 52 14.65 -3.30 1.48
N GLY A 53 15.31 -2.22 1.03
CA GLY A 53 16.77 -2.11 1.03
C GLY A 53 17.36 -2.22 2.42
N SER A 54 16.74 -1.57 3.41
CA SER A 54 17.11 -1.72 4.82
C SER A 54 16.95 -3.16 5.30
N PHE A 55 15.86 -3.86 4.96
CA PHE A 55 15.64 -5.24 5.38
C PHE A 55 16.64 -6.22 4.74
N ILE A 56 16.97 -6.04 3.47
CA ILE A 56 18.00 -6.83 2.78
C ILE A 56 19.36 -6.63 3.47
N HIS A 57 19.71 -5.38 3.82
CA HIS A 57 20.93 -5.08 4.58
C HIS A 57 20.95 -5.74 5.97
N HIS A 58 19.79 -5.95 6.59
CA HIS A 58 19.63 -6.63 7.87
C HIS A 58 19.23 -8.10 7.72
N TRP A 59 19.72 -8.76 6.67
CA TRP A 59 19.73 -10.22 6.50
C TRP A 59 18.40 -10.87 6.07
N LEU A 60 17.51 -10.16 5.39
CA LEU A 60 16.42 -10.84 4.67
C LEU A 60 16.94 -11.63 3.47
N THR A 61 16.55 -12.90 3.38
CA THR A 61 16.76 -13.73 2.19
C THR A 61 15.84 -13.29 1.03
N LEU A 62 16.14 -13.73 -0.19
CA LEU A 62 15.31 -13.45 -1.37
C LEU A 62 13.85 -13.89 -1.18
N GLU A 63 13.63 -15.07 -0.61
CA GLU A 63 12.29 -15.62 -0.38
C GLU A 63 11.52 -14.83 0.68
N GLU A 64 12.18 -14.43 1.76
CA GLU A 64 11.57 -13.57 2.78
C GLU A 64 11.27 -12.19 2.20
N ALA A 65 12.19 -11.62 1.43
CA ALA A 65 12.02 -10.33 0.77
C ALA A 65 10.82 -10.35 -0.18
N ARG A 66 10.62 -11.42 -0.97
CA ARG A 66 9.44 -11.59 -1.84
C ARG A 66 8.16 -11.61 -1.04
N ARG A 67 8.10 -12.46 -0.01
CA ARG A 67 6.91 -12.64 0.84
C ARG A 67 6.53 -11.35 1.58
N GLU A 68 7.51 -10.72 2.22
CA GLU A 68 7.27 -9.52 3.03
C GLU A 68 6.92 -8.31 2.15
N SER A 69 7.51 -8.20 0.95
CA SER A 69 7.17 -7.13 0.00
C SER A 69 5.71 -7.19 -0.42
N LEU A 70 5.22 -8.39 -0.77
CA LEU A 70 3.82 -8.59 -1.13
C LEU A 70 2.89 -8.23 0.04
N ARG A 71 3.23 -8.70 1.25
CA ARG A 71 2.44 -8.44 2.46
C ARG A 71 2.35 -6.95 2.78
N ASN A 72 3.47 -6.23 2.73
CA ASN A 72 3.55 -4.83 3.11
C ASN A 72 2.71 -3.94 2.19
N VAL A 73 2.75 -4.20 0.88
CA VAL A 73 1.95 -3.43 -0.08
C VAL A 73 0.46 -3.67 0.13
N VAL A 74 0.03 -4.93 0.30
CA VAL A 74 -1.40 -5.26 0.50
C VAL A 74 -1.91 -4.66 1.80
N ALA A 75 -1.20 -4.88 2.92
CA ALA A 75 -1.61 -4.40 4.23
C ALA A 75 -1.69 -2.86 4.29
N GLY A 76 -0.72 -2.17 3.68
CA GLY A 76 -0.69 -0.72 3.64
C GLY A 76 -1.72 -0.09 2.71
N SER A 77 -2.06 -0.76 1.60
CA SER A 77 -2.93 -0.20 0.56
C SER A 77 -4.38 -0.07 1.04
N ASP A 78 -4.97 -1.17 1.50
CA ASP A 78 -6.38 -1.19 1.90
C ASP A 78 -6.61 -0.25 3.10
N THR A 79 -5.74 -0.33 4.10
CA THR A 79 -5.87 0.48 5.31
C THR A 79 -5.73 1.97 5.01
N SER A 80 -4.76 2.37 4.19
CA SER A 80 -4.55 3.79 3.86
C SER A 80 -5.66 4.33 2.97
N ALA A 81 -6.07 3.56 1.95
CA ALA A 81 -7.15 3.95 1.04
C ALA A 81 -8.47 4.17 1.78
N THR A 82 -8.85 3.24 2.66
CA THR A 82 -10.07 3.39 3.48
C THR A 82 -9.98 4.62 4.40
N THR A 83 -8.82 4.86 5.03
CA THR A 83 -8.62 6.05 5.88
C THR A 83 -8.86 7.33 5.08
N PHE A 84 -8.25 7.41 3.89
CA PHE A 84 -8.37 8.56 3.01
C PHE A 84 -9.82 8.78 2.56
N CYS A 85 -10.52 7.72 2.16
CA CYS A 85 -11.94 7.78 1.80
C CYS A 85 -12.80 8.32 2.96
N VAL A 86 -12.55 7.86 4.20
CA VAL A 86 -13.26 8.35 5.39
C VAL A 86 -12.98 9.83 5.63
N ILE A 87 -11.71 10.26 5.55
CA ILE A 87 -11.32 11.67 5.70
C ILE A 87 -12.05 12.53 4.66
N MET A 88 -12.00 12.15 3.38
CA MET A 88 -12.65 12.89 2.29
C MET A 88 -14.17 12.95 2.48
N LEU A 89 -14.80 11.83 2.83
CA LEU A 89 -16.23 11.80 3.11
C LEU A 89 -16.62 12.77 4.23
N ARG A 90 -15.84 12.81 5.32
CA ARG A 90 -16.09 13.70 6.47
C ARG A 90 -15.87 15.17 6.12
N LEU A 91 -14.84 15.49 5.34
CA LEU A 91 -14.58 16.85 4.87
C LEU A 91 -15.69 17.34 3.94
N LEU A 92 -16.06 16.54 2.94
CA LEU A 92 -17.09 16.92 1.96
C LEU A 92 -18.50 17.01 2.59
N SER A 93 -18.76 16.24 3.65
CA SER A 93 -20.02 16.31 4.40
C SER A 93 -20.08 17.49 5.38
N ASN A 94 -18.96 18.17 5.65
CA ASN A 94 -18.88 19.30 6.58
C ASN A 94 -18.22 20.52 5.89
N PRO A 95 -19.02 21.42 5.29
CA PRO A 95 -18.50 22.55 4.52
C PRO A 95 -17.66 23.51 5.38
N TYR A 96 -17.94 23.62 6.69
CA TYR A 96 -17.15 24.43 7.60
C TYR A 96 -15.73 23.85 7.78
N ALA A 97 -15.64 22.54 8.03
CA ALA A 97 -14.35 21.88 8.21
C ALA A 97 -13.52 21.89 6.92
N TYR A 98 -14.16 21.67 5.78
CA TYR A 98 -13.52 21.76 4.46
C TYR A 98 -12.97 23.16 4.19
N LYS A 99 -13.80 24.20 4.36
CA LYS A 99 -13.38 25.59 4.14
C LYS A 99 -12.19 25.96 5.03
N LYS A 100 -12.23 25.60 6.31
CA LYS A 100 -11.14 25.86 7.25
C LYS A 100 -9.81 25.21 6.82
N LEU A 101 -9.85 23.98 6.27
CA LEU A 101 -8.65 23.32 5.75
C LEU A 101 -8.10 24.03 4.51
N VAL A 102 -8.98 24.41 3.58
CA VAL A 102 -8.61 25.14 2.37
C VAL A 102 -8.03 26.52 2.71
N ASP A 103 -8.62 27.21 3.68
CA ASP A 103 -8.14 28.52 4.14
C ASP A 103 -6.73 28.40 4.75
N GLU A 104 -6.47 27.40 5.61
CA GLU A 104 -5.12 27.14 6.16
C GLU A 104 -4.09 26.89 5.05
N ILE A 105 -4.42 26.07 4.05
CA ILE A 105 -3.53 25.78 2.91
C ILE A 105 -3.26 27.06 2.11
N ASN A 106 -4.30 27.83 1.79
CA ASN A 106 -4.17 29.08 1.04
C ASN A 106 -3.33 30.12 1.79
N GLU A 107 -3.48 30.22 3.11
CA GLU A 107 -2.66 31.08 3.96
C GLU A 107 -1.19 30.63 3.96
N GLY A 108 -0.94 29.32 4.06
CA GLY A 108 0.40 28.75 3.95
C GLY A 108 1.08 29.05 2.62
N ILE A 109 0.35 28.99 1.51
CA ILE A 109 0.83 29.36 0.17
C ILE A 109 1.12 30.86 0.10
N LYS A 110 0.18 31.72 0.55
CA LYS A 110 0.35 33.19 0.54
C LYS A 110 1.53 33.65 1.39
N ALA A 111 1.78 32.96 2.50
CA ALA A 111 2.90 33.24 3.39
C ALA A 111 4.26 32.69 2.88
N GLY A 112 4.28 32.00 1.73
CA GLY A 112 5.49 31.39 1.17
C GLY A 112 6.01 30.20 1.98
N LYS A 113 5.16 29.57 2.80
CA LYS A 113 5.51 28.40 3.65
C LYS A 113 5.31 27.06 2.96
N ILE A 114 4.54 27.04 1.87
CA ILE A 114 4.22 25.83 1.09
C ILE A 114 4.82 26.01 -0.31
N SER A 115 5.68 25.08 -0.72
CA SER A 115 6.25 25.03 -2.06
C SER A 115 5.38 24.21 -3.02
N SER A 116 5.69 24.27 -4.32
CA SER A 116 5.06 23.44 -5.34
C SER A 116 6.15 22.70 -6.11
N PRO A 117 6.31 21.37 -5.94
CA PRO A 117 5.49 20.45 -5.12
C PRO A 117 5.72 20.60 -3.60
N VAL A 118 4.67 20.35 -2.81
CA VAL A 118 4.75 20.40 -1.33
C VAL A 118 5.70 19.34 -0.77
N THR A 119 6.48 19.70 0.24
CA THR A 119 7.38 18.76 0.94
C THR A 119 6.76 18.23 2.24
N ASP A 120 7.15 17.03 2.70
CA ASP A 120 6.67 16.46 3.97
C ASP A 120 6.91 17.39 5.18
N PRO A 121 8.09 18.03 5.33
CA PRO A 121 8.31 18.99 6.42
C PRO A 121 7.35 20.19 6.40
N GLU A 122 6.96 20.67 5.21
CA GLU A 122 5.99 21.76 5.08
C GLU A 122 4.58 21.29 5.46
N ALA A 123 4.15 20.13 4.97
CA ALA A 123 2.83 19.56 5.28
C ALA A 123 2.65 19.27 6.78
N ARG A 124 3.72 18.88 7.48
CA ARG A 124 3.71 18.66 8.94
C ARG A 124 3.52 19.95 9.75
N GLN A 125 3.83 21.11 9.17
CA GLN A 125 3.68 22.40 9.83
C GLN A 125 2.25 22.96 9.79
N LEU A 126 1.32 22.30 9.08
CA LEU A 126 -0.08 22.71 8.96
C LEU A 126 -0.93 22.10 10.08
N PRO A 127 -1.22 22.83 11.17
CA PRO A 127 -1.82 22.24 12.37
C PRO A 127 -3.22 21.68 12.14
N TYR A 128 -4.04 22.33 11.31
CA TYR A 128 -5.40 21.86 11.03
C TYR A 128 -5.39 20.64 10.09
N LEU A 129 -4.50 20.59 9.10
CA LEU A 129 -4.26 19.37 8.32
C LEU A 129 -3.88 18.19 9.23
N GLN A 130 -2.96 18.40 10.19
CA GLN A 130 -2.59 17.36 11.15
C GLN A 130 -3.78 16.94 12.03
N ALA A 131 -4.63 17.89 12.44
CA ALA A 131 -5.84 17.58 13.19
C ALA A 131 -6.85 16.76 12.36
N VAL A 132 -7.04 17.09 11.09
CA VAL A 132 -7.90 16.33 10.16
C VAL A 132 -7.42 14.90 9.98
N ILE A 133 -6.11 14.69 9.80
CA ILE A 133 -5.53 13.35 9.66
C ILE A 133 -5.74 12.55 10.96
N LYS A 134 -5.41 13.14 12.11
CA LYS A 134 -5.59 12.49 13.42
C LYS A 134 -7.05 12.15 13.70
N GLU A 135 -7.97 13.05 13.37
CA GLU A 135 -9.40 12.82 13.56
C GLU A 135 -9.94 11.76 12.59
N GLY A 136 -9.48 11.75 11.34
CA GLY A 136 -9.77 10.68 10.39
C GLY A 136 -9.32 9.32 10.90
N LEU A 137 -8.11 9.24 11.44
CA LEU A 137 -7.57 8.03 12.06
C LEU A 137 -8.36 7.63 13.33
N ARG A 138 -8.81 8.60 14.14
CA ARG A 138 -9.66 8.33 15.33
C ARG A 138 -11.02 7.77 14.93
N ILE A 139 -11.65 8.30 13.88
CA ILE A 139 -12.95 7.84 13.38
C ILE A 139 -12.84 6.45 12.75
N LYS A 140 -11.76 6.21 12.01
CA LYS A 140 -11.51 4.91 11.38
C LYS A 140 -11.02 3.85 12.38
N ALA A 141 -10.51 4.23 13.56
CA ALA A 141 -10.12 3.28 14.60
C ALA A 141 -11.36 2.78 15.38
N PRO A 142 -11.72 1.50 15.24
CA PRO A 142 -11.23 0.51 16.21
C PRO A 142 -11.05 -0.90 15.61
N TYR A 143 -9.79 -1.36 15.51
CA TYR A 143 -9.37 -2.73 15.16
C TYR A 143 -9.63 -3.19 13.71
N CYS A 144 -8.53 -3.42 13.00
CA CYS A 144 -8.41 -4.12 11.70
C CYS A 144 -8.86 -3.32 10.47
#